data_AF-A0AAU7RKD6-F1
#
_entry.id   AF-A0AAU7RKD6-F1
#
_cell.length_a   1.000
_cell.length_b   1.000
_cell.length_c   1.000
_cell.angle_alpha   90.00
_cell.angle_beta   90.00
_cell.angle_gamma   90.00
#
_symmetry.space_group_name_H-M   'P 1'
#
loop_
_entity.id
_entity.type
_entity.pdbx_description
1 polymer ?
#
loop_
_entity_poly.entity_id
_entity_poly.type
_entity_poly.pdbx_seq_one_letter_code
_entity_poly.pdbx_strand_id
1 'polypeptide(L)'
;MTIDLNDQTAEAQTFIDDMARKRGYVLDYHKVMAKHDFPVLQAANHVVSAAYLDERTLDRRTKELIFIASLTVMRASKGHIQSHIRVALDLGLTPTEILEAIEISLPEAGIVAFQAGFEAWREVVGADGLEPSVPVHEGGNGAG
;
A
#
# COMPACT_ATOMS: atom_id res chain seq x y z
N MET A 1 22.96 16.32 -27.77
CA MET A 1 21.56 16.74 -27.59
C MET A 1 21.42 17.13 -26.13
N THR A 2 21.49 18.43 -25.84
CA THR A 2 21.42 18.95 -24.47
C THR A 2 19.96 18.93 -24.07
N ILE A 3 19.59 18.05 -23.13
CA ILE A 3 18.25 18.07 -22.53
C ILE A 3 18.17 19.34 -21.69
N ASP A 4 17.19 20.19 -21.99
CA ASP A 4 16.94 21.38 -21.19
C ASP A 4 16.37 20.92 -19.83
N LEU A 5 17.15 21.12 -18.77
CA LEU A 5 16.82 20.64 -17.42
C LEU A 5 15.48 21.21 -16.91
N ASN A 6 15.07 22.37 -17.42
CA ASN A 6 13.79 23.00 -17.09
C ASN A 6 12.60 22.23 -17.69
N ASP A 7 12.73 21.71 -18.92
CA ASP A 7 11.66 20.98 -19.61
C ASP A 7 11.44 19.60 -18.96
N GLN A 8 12.54 18.90 -18.65
CA GLN A 8 12.49 17.62 -17.96
C GLN A 8 11.87 17.72 -16.56
N THR A 9 12.09 18.84 -15.86
CA THR A 9 11.50 19.07 -14.53
C THR A 9 9.98 19.28 -14.61
N ALA A 10 9.49 19.99 -15.64
CA ALA A 10 8.06 20.21 -15.85
C ALA A 10 7.33 18.91 -16.23
N GLU A 11 7.94 18.08 -17.08
CA GLU A 11 7.43 16.75 -17.43
C GLU A 11 7.35 15.84 -16.19
N ALA A 12 8.42 15.79 -15.40
CA ALA A 12 8.48 15.00 -14.17
C ALA A 12 7.42 15.43 -13.15
N GLN A 13 7.16 16.74 -13.00
CA GLN A 13 6.10 17.22 -12.12
C GLN A 13 4.72 16.80 -12.61
N THR A 14 4.45 16.95 -13.91
CA THR A 14 3.18 16.53 -14.52
C THR A 14 2.93 15.03 -14.29
N PHE A 15 3.99 14.22 -14.42
CA PHE A 15 3.93 12.79 -14.18
C PHE A 15 3.60 12.44 -12.72
N ILE A 16 4.16 13.15 -11.73
CA ILE A 16 3.83 12.97 -10.32
C ILE A 16 2.38 13.34 -10.02
N ASP A 17 1.89 14.43 -10.59
CA ASP A 17 0.51 14.87 -10.41
C ASP A 17 -0.48 13.85 -11.02
N ASP A 18 -0.15 13.29 -12.18
CA ASP A 18 -0.91 12.22 -12.81
C ASP A 18 -0.91 10.94 -11.98
N MET A 19 0.22 10.59 -11.36
CA MET A 19 0.31 9.46 -10.45
C MET A 19 -0.63 9.64 -9.26
N ALA A 20 -0.64 10.83 -8.64
CA ALA A 20 -1.54 11.14 -7.53
C ALA A 20 -3.00 10.99 -7.95
N ARG A 21 -3.39 11.56 -9.09
CA ARG A 21 -4.76 11.47 -9.63
C ARG A 21 -5.20 10.03 -9.92
N LYS A 22 -4.33 9.23 -10.54
CA LYS A 22 -4.68 7.87 -10.98
C LYS A 22 -4.65 6.84 -9.83
N ARG A 23 -3.80 7.04 -8.83
CA ARG A 23 -3.55 6.04 -7.77
C ARG A 23 -4.13 6.41 -6.42
N GLY A 24 -4.41 7.69 -6.16
CA GLY A 24 -4.76 8.19 -4.83
C GLY A 24 -3.56 8.38 -3.89
N TYR A 25 -2.34 8.03 -4.31
CA TYR A 25 -1.13 8.22 -3.51
C TYR A 25 0.13 8.39 -4.36
N VAL A 26 1.14 9.04 -3.77
CA VAL A 26 2.50 9.14 -4.30
C VAL A 26 3.48 8.93 -3.15
N LEU A 27 4.20 7.81 -3.15
CA LEU A 27 5.26 7.55 -2.18
C LEU A 27 6.44 8.51 -2.37
N ASP A 28 7.17 8.79 -1.29
CA ASP A 28 8.24 9.79 -1.30
C ASP A 28 9.36 9.47 -2.28
N TYR A 29 9.68 8.18 -2.46
CA TYR A 29 10.71 7.78 -3.43
C TYR A 29 10.32 8.17 -4.87
N HIS A 30 9.03 8.17 -5.24
CA HIS A 30 8.63 8.61 -6.58
C HIS A 30 8.96 10.09 -6.79
N LYS A 31 8.69 10.94 -5.80
CA LYS A 31 8.95 12.38 -5.86
C LYS A 31 10.44 12.67 -6.03
N VAL A 32 11.27 11.95 -5.27
CA VAL A 32 12.73 12.07 -5.33
C VAL A 32 13.25 11.55 -6.68
N MET A 33 12.82 10.36 -7.11
CA MET A 33 13.23 9.78 -8.39
C MET A 33 12.78 10.64 -9.59
N ALA A 34 11.60 11.25 -9.54
CA ALA A 34 11.13 12.12 -10.63
C ALA A 34 12.09 13.29 -10.88
N LYS A 35 12.70 13.82 -9.82
CA LYS A 35 13.67 14.91 -9.92
C LYS A 35 15.08 14.44 -10.28
N HIS A 36 15.47 13.25 -9.84
CA HIS A 36 16.87 12.82 -9.87
C HIS A 36 17.19 11.75 -10.93
N ASP A 37 16.22 10.90 -11.29
CA ASP A 37 16.35 9.88 -12.32
C ASP A 37 14.96 9.53 -12.90
N PHE A 38 14.41 10.49 -13.65
CA PHE A 38 13.10 10.37 -14.25
C PHE A 38 12.95 9.18 -15.23
N PRO A 39 13.93 8.87 -16.10
CA PRO A 39 13.82 7.72 -16.99
C PRO A 39 13.66 6.38 -16.26
N VAL A 40 14.40 6.16 -15.16
CA VAL A 40 14.24 4.93 -14.35
C VAL A 40 12.89 4.91 -13.67
N LEU A 41 12.40 6.05 -13.16
CA LEU A 41 11.05 6.13 -12.60
C LEU A 41 9.98 5.75 -13.63
N GLN A 42 10.06 6.26 -14.86
CA GLN A 42 9.13 5.92 -15.93
C GLN A 42 9.17 4.42 -16.26
N ALA A 43 10.37 3.83 -16.36
CA ALA A 43 10.51 2.40 -16.62
C ALA A 43 9.90 1.53 -15.50
N ALA A 44 10.19 1.85 -14.23
CA ALA A 44 9.59 1.16 -13.09
C ALA A 44 8.06 1.30 -13.08
N ASN A 45 7.56 2.50 -13.40
CA ASN A 45 6.15 2.80 -13.46
C ASN A 45 5.40 1.97 -14.53
N HIS A 46 6.03 1.70 -15.67
CA HIS A 46 5.44 0.84 -16.71
C HIS A 46 5.25 -0.60 -16.23
N VAL A 47 6.21 -1.14 -15.47
CA VAL A 47 6.07 -2.48 -14.87
C VAL A 47 4.91 -2.50 -13.89
N VAL A 48 4.83 -1.51 -12.99
CA VAL A 48 3.74 -1.38 -12.02
C VAL A 48 2.39 -1.22 -12.73
N SER A 49 2.35 -0.48 -13.84
CA SER A 49 1.11 -0.27 -14.60
C SER A 49 0.62 -1.58 -15.21
N ALA A 50 1.47 -2.27 -15.96
CA ALA A 50 1.10 -3.49 -16.66
C ALA A 50 0.74 -4.68 -15.72
N ALA A 51 1.37 -4.74 -14.54
CA ALA A 51 1.12 -5.79 -13.56
C ALA A 51 -0.10 -5.48 -12.67
N TYR A 52 -0.19 -4.23 -12.19
CA TYR A 52 -1.06 -3.89 -11.07
C TYR A 52 -2.14 -2.85 -11.42
N LEU A 53 -1.81 -1.74 -12.11
CA LEU A 53 -2.79 -0.66 -12.35
C LEU A 53 -3.78 -0.97 -13.47
N ASP A 54 -3.30 -1.54 -14.57
CA ASP A 54 -4.14 -1.78 -15.74
C ASP A 54 -5.10 -2.93 -15.47
N GLU A 55 -6.38 -2.71 -15.74
CA GLU A 55 -7.40 -3.76 -15.75
C GLU A 55 -7.01 -4.84 -16.77
N ARG A 56 -7.02 -6.09 -16.32
CA ARG A 56 -6.72 -7.28 -17.13
C ARG A 56 -7.70 -8.38 -16.73
N THR A 57 -7.27 -9.64 -16.70
CA THR A 57 -8.12 -10.75 -16.24
C THR A 57 -8.50 -10.63 -14.76
N LEU A 58 -7.56 -10.17 -13.91
CA LEU A 58 -7.86 -9.82 -12.53
C LEU A 58 -8.25 -8.35 -12.48
N ASP A 59 -9.39 -8.08 -11.84
CA ASP A 59 -9.87 -6.73 -11.61
C ASP A 59 -9.03 -6.00 -10.56
N ARG A 60 -9.22 -4.68 -10.48
CA ARG A 60 -8.47 -3.85 -9.54
C ARG A 60 -8.69 -4.25 -8.07
N ARG A 61 -9.93 -4.64 -7.71
CA ARG A 61 -10.28 -5.06 -6.35
C ARG A 61 -9.50 -6.30 -5.91
N THR A 62 -9.47 -7.34 -6.74
CA THR A 62 -8.72 -8.56 -6.45
C THR A 62 -7.22 -8.28 -6.33
N LYS A 63 -6.69 -7.42 -7.19
CA LYS A 63 -5.27 -7.05 -7.14
C LYS A 63 -4.88 -6.33 -5.86
N GLU A 64 -5.74 -5.46 -5.30
CA GLU A 64 -5.46 -4.82 -4.01
C GLU A 64 -5.41 -5.83 -2.86
N LEU A 65 -6.34 -6.79 -2.81
CA LEU A 65 -6.31 -7.84 -1.78
C LEU A 65 -5.02 -8.65 -1.84
N ILE A 66 -4.57 -9.03 -3.04
CA ILE A 66 -3.29 -9.72 -3.25
C ILE A 66 -2.11 -8.83 -2.81
N PHE A 67 -2.14 -7.54 -3.15
CA PHE A 67 -1.08 -6.60 -2.77
C PHE A 67 -0.99 -6.43 -1.26
N ILE A 68 -2.13 -6.24 -0.57
CA ILE A 68 -2.19 -6.11 0.88
C ILE A 68 -1.63 -7.38 1.54
N ALA A 69 -2.10 -8.56 1.14
CA ALA A 69 -1.59 -9.83 1.66
C ALA A 69 -0.08 -9.97 1.43
N SER A 70 0.42 -9.64 0.24
CA SER A 70 1.84 -9.69 -0.10
C SER A 70 2.68 -8.72 0.75
N LEU A 71 2.23 -7.48 0.91
CA LEU A 71 2.92 -6.47 1.74
C LEU A 71 2.94 -6.87 3.21
N THR A 72 1.86 -7.45 3.73
CA THR A 72 1.80 -8.00 5.08
C THR A 72 2.81 -9.14 5.26
N VAL A 73 2.83 -10.13 4.36
CA VAL A 73 3.78 -11.24 4.39
C VAL A 73 5.24 -10.75 4.30
N MET A 74 5.49 -9.74 3.47
CA MET A 74 6.81 -9.10 3.33
C MET A 74 7.20 -8.18 4.49
N ARG A 75 6.31 -7.96 5.47
CA ARG A 75 6.52 -7.04 6.60
C ARG A 75 6.88 -5.63 6.12
N ALA A 76 6.15 -5.17 5.11
CA ALA A 76 6.28 -3.80 4.62
C ALA A 76 5.98 -2.79 5.75
N SER A 77 6.45 -1.55 5.60
CA SER A 77 6.15 -0.52 6.58
C SER A 77 4.64 -0.32 6.74
N LYS A 78 4.19 -0.03 7.96
CA LYS A 78 2.77 0.17 8.27
C LYS A 78 2.11 1.16 7.32
N GLY A 79 2.75 2.31 7.09
CA GLY A 79 2.24 3.33 6.16
C GLY A 79 2.05 2.83 4.72
N HIS A 80 2.90 1.91 4.25
CA HIS A 80 2.76 1.31 2.92
C HIS A 80 1.58 0.35 2.85
N ILE A 81 1.36 -0.47 3.88
CA ILE A 81 0.16 -1.32 3.94
C ILE A 81 -1.10 -0.44 4.00
N GLN A 82 -1.09 0.60 4.84
CA GLN A 82 -2.20 1.53 5.00
C GLN A 82 -2.58 2.27 3.70
N SER A 83 -1.62 2.62 2.83
CA SER A 83 -1.97 3.26 1.55
C SER A 83 -2.79 2.32 0.66
N HIS A 84 -2.46 1.04 0.62
CA HIS A 84 -3.22 0.05 -0.15
C HIS A 84 -4.59 -0.26 0.48
N ILE A 85 -4.69 -0.29 1.81
CA ILE A 85 -5.99 -0.45 2.49
C ILE A 85 -6.94 0.70 2.14
N ARG A 86 -6.46 1.95 2.12
CA ARG A 86 -7.30 3.11 1.71
C ARG A 86 -7.76 3.00 0.27
N VAL A 87 -6.87 2.63 -0.66
CA VAL A 87 -7.25 2.42 -2.07
C VAL A 87 -8.26 1.28 -2.22
N ALA A 88 -8.11 0.19 -1.47
CA ALA A 88 -9.06 -0.91 -1.46
C ALA A 88 -10.46 -0.44 -1.02
N LEU A 89 -10.55 0.36 0.04
CA LEU A 89 -11.80 0.95 0.52
C LEU A 89 -12.42 1.89 -0.52
N ASP A 90 -11.62 2.73 -1.18
CA ASP A 90 -12.09 3.63 -2.25
C ASP A 90 -12.66 2.86 -3.46
N LEU A 91 -12.18 1.62 -3.69
CA LEU A 91 -12.68 0.70 -4.72
C LEU A 91 -13.92 -0.10 -4.27
N GLY A 92 -14.42 0.14 -3.05
CA GLY A 92 -15.62 -0.50 -2.52
C GLY A 92 -15.39 -1.90 -1.93
N LEU A 93 -14.14 -2.27 -1.61
CA LEU A 93 -13.89 -3.42 -0.74
C LEU A 93 -14.31 -3.06 0.69
N THR A 94 -14.85 -4.04 1.39
CA THR A 94 -15.26 -3.91 2.78
C THR A 94 -14.06 -4.07 3.72
N PRO A 95 -14.10 -3.48 4.93
CA PRO A 95 -13.10 -3.75 5.96
C PRO A 95 -12.88 -5.26 6.21
N THR A 96 -13.95 -6.07 6.14
CA THR A 96 -13.90 -7.51 6.34
C THR A 96 -13.14 -8.23 5.23
N GLU A 97 -13.41 -7.95 3.94
CA GLU A 97 -12.66 -8.54 2.82
C GLU A 97 -11.14 -8.27 2.95
N ILE A 98 -10.78 -7.07 3.41
CA ILE A 98 -9.37 -6.70 3.61
C ILE A 98 -8.76 -7.45 4.81
N LEU A 99 -9.50 -7.60 5.90
CA LEU A 99 -9.06 -8.37 7.07
C LEU A 99 -8.83 -9.84 6.71
N GLU A 100 -9.76 -10.47 5.97
CA GLU A 100 -9.62 -11.86 5.51
C GLU A 100 -8.38 -12.05 4.62
N ALA A 101 -8.03 -11.07 3.77
CA ALA A 101 -6.79 -11.12 3.00
C ALA A 101 -5.53 -11.04 3.90
N ILE A 102 -5.56 -10.23 4.95
CA ILE A 102 -4.49 -10.14 5.95
C ILE A 102 -4.36 -11.44 6.75
N GLU A 103 -5.46 -12.11 7.09
CA GLU A 103 -5.50 -13.37 7.83
C GLU A 103 -4.71 -14.49 7.13
N ILE A 104 -4.61 -14.48 5.79
CA ILE A 104 -3.78 -15.42 5.02
C ILE A 104 -2.31 -15.41 5.47
N SER A 105 -1.82 -14.29 6.02
CA SER A 105 -0.45 -14.21 6.55
C SER A 105 -0.23 -15.02 7.83
N LEU A 106 -1.29 -15.41 8.57
CA LEU A 106 -1.16 -16.23 9.77
C LEU A 106 -0.49 -17.58 9.49
N PRO A 107 -1.03 -18.44 8.60
CA PRO A 107 -0.40 -19.72 8.27
C PRO A 107 0.90 -19.57 7.48
N GLU A 108 0.99 -18.58 6.58
CA GLU A 108 2.10 -18.49 5.61
C GLU A 108 3.34 -17.77 6.16
N ALA A 109 3.16 -16.78 7.05
CA ALA A 109 4.24 -15.91 7.53
C ALA A 109 4.29 -15.77 9.07
N GLY A 110 3.33 -16.36 9.78
CA GLY A 110 3.25 -16.39 11.23
C GLY A 110 2.64 -15.14 11.87
N ILE A 111 2.39 -15.24 13.18
CA ILE A 111 1.63 -14.25 13.96
C ILE A 111 2.20 -12.83 13.89
N VAL A 112 3.51 -12.67 13.78
CA VAL A 112 4.15 -11.34 13.78
C VAL A 112 3.87 -10.59 12.47
N ALA A 113 3.82 -11.29 11.33
CA ALA A 113 3.46 -10.65 10.06
C ALA A 113 1.99 -10.24 10.07
N PHE A 114 1.12 -11.13 10.55
CA PHE A 114 -0.30 -10.84 10.74
C PHE A 114 -0.52 -9.61 11.62
N GLN A 115 0.13 -9.53 12.79
CA GLN A 115 -0.03 -8.40 13.71
C GLN A 115 0.33 -7.05 13.06
N ALA A 116 1.37 -7.01 12.23
CA ALA A 116 1.74 -5.80 11.51
C ALA A 116 0.67 -5.36 10.49
N GLY A 117 0.10 -6.31 9.74
CA GLY A 117 -1.01 -6.06 8.81
C GLY A 117 -2.30 -5.67 9.52
N PHE A 118 -2.64 -6.39 10.59
CA PHE A 118 -3.82 -6.13 11.43
C PHE A 118 -3.77 -4.73 12.02
N GLU A 119 -2.61 -4.29 12.52
CA GLU A 119 -2.48 -2.94 13.09
C GLU A 119 -2.67 -1.86 12.02
N ALA A 120 -2.10 -2.06 10.83
CA ALA A 120 -2.31 -1.17 9.69
C ALA A 120 -3.81 -1.04 9.35
N TRP A 121 -4.51 -2.18 9.30
CA TRP A 121 -5.95 -2.25 9.04
C TRP A 121 -6.76 -1.55 10.13
N ARG A 122 -6.53 -1.92 11.39
CA ARG A 122 -7.23 -1.38 12.57
C ARG A 122 -7.20 0.14 12.60
N GLU A 123 -6.02 0.72 12.40
CA GLU A 123 -5.85 2.17 12.39
C GLU A 123 -6.58 2.86 11.22
N VAL A 124 -6.61 2.23 10.04
CA VAL A 124 -7.27 2.82 8.85
C VAL A 124 -8.79 2.75 8.95
N VAL A 125 -9.33 1.62 9.42
CA VAL A 125 -10.78 1.41 9.51
C VAL A 125 -11.38 1.95 10.82
N GLY A 126 -10.54 2.33 11.78
CA GLY A 126 -10.97 2.80 13.09
C GLY A 126 -11.62 1.70 13.94
N ALA A 127 -11.15 0.46 13.81
CA ALA A 127 -11.70 -0.66 14.57
C ALA A 127 -11.26 -0.58 16.04
N ASP A 128 -12.23 -0.69 16.95
CA ASP A 128 -12.02 -0.83 18.39
C ASP A 128 -12.11 -2.30 18.84
N GLY A 129 -11.71 -2.55 20.08
CA GLY A 129 -11.68 -3.87 20.69
C GLY A 129 -12.55 -3.94 21.93
N LEU A 130 -12.82 -5.17 22.38
CA LEU A 130 -13.44 -5.41 23.67
C LEU A 130 -12.38 -5.44 24.77
N GLU A 131 -12.72 -4.92 25.95
CA GLU A 131 -11.87 -4.98 27.13
C GLU A 131 -12.15 -6.25 27.96
N PRO A 132 -11.12 -6.89 28.55
CA PRO A 132 -11.31 -8.01 29.45
C PRO A 132 -12.16 -7.64 30.67
N SER A 133 -13.16 -8.47 30.98
CA SER A 133 -13.98 -8.33 32.19
C SER A 133 -13.35 -8.96 33.44
N VAL A 134 -12.09 -9.42 33.33
CA VAL A 134 -11.34 -10.11 34.38
C VAL A 134 -9.92 -9.55 34.48
N PRO A 135 -9.23 -9.68 35.63
CA PRO A 135 -7.86 -9.23 35.76
C PRO A 135 -6.93 -9.92 34.75
N VAL A 136 -6.10 -9.13 34.06
CA VAL A 136 -5.09 -9.60 33.10
C VAL A 136 -3.76 -8.89 33.32
N HIS A 137 -2.67 -9.47 32.82
CA HIS A 137 -1.41 -8.76 32.67
C HIS A 137 -1.50 -7.79 31.49
N GLU A 138 -0.79 -6.66 31.58
CA GLU A 138 -0.67 -5.75 30.44
C GLU A 138 -0.01 -6.46 29.26
N GLY A 139 -0.74 -6.55 28.14
CA GLY A 139 -0.22 -7.06 26.88
C GLY A 139 0.53 -5.96 26.14
N GLY A 140 1.57 -6.35 25.38
CA GLY A 140 2.21 -5.44 24.44
C GLY A 140 1.26 -5.02 23.31
N ASN A 141 1.53 -3.88 22.70
CA ASN A 141 0.78 -3.32 21.58
C ASN A 141 0.99 -4.05 20.24
N GLY A 142 1.82 -5.11 20.19
CA GLY A 142 2.01 -5.98 19.02
C GLY A 142 2.70 -5.35 17.80
N ALA A 143 2.88 -4.02 17.78
CA ALA A 143 3.53 -3.28 16.70
C ALA A 143 4.83 -2.64 17.20
N GLY A 144 5.96 -3.20 16.75
CA GLY A 144 7.30 -2.62 16.86
C GLY A 144 7.85 -2.26 15.48
#